data_AF-A0A7S0YMH6-F1
#
_entry.id   AF-A0A7S0YMH6-F1
#
_cell.length_a   1.000
_cell.length_b   1.000
_cell.length_c   1.000
_cell.angle_alpha   90.00
_cell.angle_beta   90.00
_cell.angle_gamma   90.00
#
_symmetry.space_group_name_H-M   'P 1'
#
loop_
_entity.id
_entity.type
_entity.pdbx_description
1 polymer ?
#
loop_
_entity_poly.entity_id
_entity_poly.type
_entity_poly.pdbx_seq_one_letter_code
_entity_poly.pdbx_strand_id
1 'polypeptide(L)'
;MITIENHLYELVQENLSLFLYQNAVFFCEQLVAYCNSERNLQLLATSYFHDNQLQRAIQLLKDSTSPKSRYLLAVCFRRLGEFHDAEVALRSNDVEDMPMGAAGLYLLADSIKQQGRKQEALKLFEKAVEASPLMWSAFMEVAEDKSRSSVVIANLREAAERASAAARAAAA
;
A
#
# COMPACT_ATOMS: atom_id res chain seq x y z
N MET A 1 -5.77 -0.10 34.04
CA MET A 1 -4.62 0.83 34.07
C MET A 1 -4.14 0.94 32.63
N ILE A 2 -4.33 2.09 31.97
CA ILE A 2 -3.86 2.28 30.59
C ILE A 2 -2.33 2.43 30.68
N THR A 3 -1.59 1.61 29.93
CA THR A 3 -0.12 1.73 29.86
C THR A 3 0.25 3.00 29.10
N ILE A 4 1.39 3.61 29.43
CA ILE A 4 1.89 4.81 28.73
C ILE A 4 1.96 4.56 27.21
N GLU A 5 2.38 3.35 26.82
CA GLU A 5 2.38 2.90 25.43
C GLU A 5 1.01 2.99 24.75
N ASN A 6 -0.05 2.48 25.40
CA ASN A 6 -1.41 2.52 24.84
C ASN A 6 -1.92 3.96 24.71
N HIS A 7 -1.62 4.81 25.69
CA HIS A 7 -2.01 6.22 25.64
C HIS A 7 -1.30 6.97 24.51
N LEU A 8 0.01 6.76 24.33
CA LEU A 8 0.75 7.34 23.21
C LEU A 8 0.22 6.84 21.86
N TYR A 9 -0.12 5.56 21.76
CA TYR A 9 -0.73 5.01 20.55
C TYR A 9 -2.07 5.67 20.22
N GLU A 10 -2.95 5.87 21.22
CA GLU A 10 -4.23 6.58 21.05
C GLU A 10 -4.03 8.02 20.56
N LEU A 11 -3.09 8.76 21.16
CA LEU A 11 -2.75 10.12 20.74
C LEU A 11 -2.26 10.16 19.29
N VAL A 12 -1.43 9.20 18.88
CA VAL A 12 -1.00 9.10 17.48
C VAL A 12 -2.19 8.89 16.55
N GLN A 13 -3.07 7.93 16.85
CA GLN A 13 -4.22 7.63 15.99
C GLN A 13 -5.18 8.84 15.89
N GLU A 14 -5.45 9.49 17.01
CA GLU A 14 -6.28 10.71 17.05
C GLU A 14 -5.69 11.79 16.15
N ASN A 15 -4.40 12.13 16.34
CA ASN A 15 -3.75 13.18 15.55
C ASN A 15 -3.63 12.82 14.07
N LEU A 16 -3.41 11.55 13.71
CA LEU A 16 -3.44 11.10 12.32
C LEU A 16 -4.84 11.29 11.70
N SER A 17 -5.90 10.94 12.42
CA SER A 17 -7.28 11.09 11.95
C SER A 17 -7.72 12.56 11.82
N LEU A 18 -7.12 13.44 12.62
CA LEU A 18 -7.34 14.89 12.57
C LEU A 18 -6.36 15.60 11.63
N PHE A 19 -5.54 14.87 10.87
CA PHE A 19 -4.53 15.40 9.95
C PHE A 19 -3.45 16.29 10.61
N LEU A 20 -3.27 16.15 11.93
CA LEU A 20 -2.26 16.85 12.74
C LEU A 20 -0.93 16.08 12.72
N TYR A 21 -0.31 15.99 11.54
CA TYR A 21 0.80 15.06 11.31
C TYR A 21 2.08 15.37 12.12
N GLN A 22 2.39 16.64 12.34
CA GLN A 22 3.54 17.03 13.18
C GLN A 22 3.38 16.53 14.62
N ASN A 23 2.17 16.62 15.18
CA ASN A 23 1.87 16.07 16.50
C ASN A 23 1.96 14.54 16.50
N ALA A 24 1.41 13.90 15.47
CA ALA A 24 1.50 12.44 15.33
C ALA A 24 2.96 11.96 15.26
N VAL A 25 3.83 12.67 14.52
CA VAL A 25 5.27 12.40 14.48
C VAL A 25 5.88 12.53 15.88
N PHE A 26 5.61 13.63 16.59
CA PHE A 26 6.12 13.82 17.95
C PHE A 26 5.75 12.67 18.88
N PHE A 27 4.47 12.29 18.94
CA PHE A 27 4.03 11.20 19.80
C PHE A 27 4.59 9.84 19.36
N CYS A 28 4.73 9.58 18.05
CA CYS A 28 5.38 8.38 17.54
C CYS A 28 6.86 8.30 17.93
N GLU A 29 7.60 9.41 17.89
CA GLU A 29 9.01 9.44 18.31
C GLU A 29 9.13 9.13 19.82
N GLN A 30 8.23 9.66 20.66
CA GLN A 30 8.16 9.30 22.07
C GLN A 30 7.81 7.82 22.28
N LEU A 31 6.86 7.29 21.49
CA LEU A 31 6.46 5.89 21.54
C LEU A 31 7.62 4.95 21.19
N VAL A 32 8.38 5.25 20.14
CA VAL A 32 9.58 4.47 19.75
C VAL A 32 10.69 4.59 20.78
N ALA A 33 10.90 5.78 21.36
CA ALA A 33 11.88 5.98 22.43
C ALA A 33 11.53 5.17 23.69
N TYR A 34 10.24 5.02 23.99
CA TYR A 34 9.77 4.19 25.09
C TYR A 34 9.85 2.68 24.77
N CYS A 35 9.39 2.28 23.58
CA CYS A 35 9.34 0.90 23.14
C CYS A 35 9.72 0.80 21.66
N ASN A 36 10.98 0.45 21.40
CA ASN A 36 11.47 0.25 20.05
C ASN A 36 11.02 -1.13 19.53
N SER A 37 9.94 -1.13 18.74
CA SER A 37 9.37 -2.33 18.12
C SER A 37 9.10 -2.10 16.64
N GLU A 38 9.07 -3.17 15.83
CA GLU A 38 8.77 -3.06 14.40
C GLU A 38 7.42 -2.37 14.14
N ARG A 39 6.41 -2.66 14.99
CA ARG A 39 5.10 -2.01 14.92
C ARG A 39 5.20 -0.50 15.11
N ASN A 40 5.97 -0.04 16.10
CA ASN A 40 6.11 1.38 16.41
C ASN A 40 6.97 2.10 15.36
N LEU A 41 7.99 1.44 14.83
CA LEU A 41 8.79 1.95 13.70
C LEU A 41 7.95 2.10 12.43
N GLN A 42 7.08 1.13 12.13
CA GLN A 42 6.14 1.20 11.01
C GLN A 42 5.15 2.35 11.18
N LEU A 43 4.65 2.58 12.40
CA LEU A 43 3.75 3.69 12.70
C LEU A 43 4.46 5.04 12.57
N LEU A 44 5.70 5.16 13.08
CA LEU A 44 6.52 6.37 12.92
C LEU A 44 6.82 6.67 11.45
N ALA A 45 7.18 5.65 10.65
CA ALA A 45 7.38 5.82 9.21
C ALA A 45 6.10 6.28 8.50
N THR A 46 4.94 5.77 8.93
CA THR A 46 3.63 6.20 8.42
C THR A 46 3.38 7.68 8.77
N SER A 47 3.66 8.11 10.00
CA SER A 47 3.58 9.52 10.40
C SER A 47 4.53 10.41 9.60
N TYR A 48 5.78 10.00 9.37
CA TYR A 48 6.71 10.73 8.50
C TYR A 48 6.21 10.84 7.07
N PHE A 49 5.63 9.77 6.51
CA PHE A 49 5.04 9.81 5.17
C PHE A 49 3.91 10.85 5.07
N HIS A 50 3.00 10.87 6.05
CA HIS A 50 1.90 11.83 6.08
C HIS A 50 2.37 13.28 6.25
N ASP A 51 3.43 13.50 7.03
CA ASP A 51 4.09 14.80 7.18
C ASP A 51 5.06 15.14 6.04
N ASN A 52 5.06 14.35 4.94
CA ASN A 52 5.90 14.53 3.76
C ASN A 52 7.43 14.46 4.02
N GLN A 53 7.85 13.83 5.13
CA GLN A 53 9.25 13.56 5.46
C GLN A 53 9.73 12.23 4.85
N LEU A 54 9.62 12.11 3.53
CA LEU A 54 9.81 10.85 2.80
C LEU A 54 11.18 10.19 3.03
N GLN A 55 12.25 10.98 3.05
CA GLN A 55 13.61 10.48 3.27
C GLN A 55 13.79 9.84 4.66
N ARG A 56 13.14 10.39 5.69
CA ARG A 56 13.17 9.81 7.05
C ARG A 56 12.40 8.49 7.10
N ALA A 57 11.24 8.43 6.44
CA ALA A 57 10.47 7.19 6.31
C ALA A 57 11.29 6.10 5.60
N ILE A 58 11.95 6.43 4.48
CA ILE A 58 12.81 5.50 3.74
C ILE A 58 13.95 4.97 4.62
N GLN A 59 14.67 5.86 5.29
CA GLN A 59 15.80 5.46 6.14
C GLN A 59 15.37 4.53 7.28
N LEU A 60 14.15 4.70 7.80
CA LEU A 60 13.59 3.86 8.86
C LEU A 60 13.17 2.47 8.35
N LEU A 61 12.71 2.38 7.10
CA LEU A 61 12.10 1.18 6.54
C LEU A 61 13.03 0.32 5.66
N LYS A 62 14.18 0.86 5.22
CA LYS A 62 15.07 0.21 4.24
C LYS A 62 15.50 -1.22 4.59
N ASP A 63 15.62 -1.53 5.89
CA ASP A 63 16.07 -2.84 6.39
C ASP A 63 14.89 -3.69 6.89
N SER A 64 13.65 -3.21 6.77
CA SER A 64 12.46 -3.92 7.26
C SER A 64 11.99 -4.97 6.26
N THR A 65 11.71 -6.17 6.77
CA THR A 65 11.23 -7.31 5.97
C THR A 65 9.71 -7.42 5.96
N SER A 66 8.98 -6.69 6.82
CA SER A 66 7.53 -6.86 6.87
C SER A 66 6.84 -6.33 5.61
N PRO A 67 5.77 -7.01 5.15
CA PRO A 67 5.00 -6.59 3.98
C PRO A 67 4.50 -5.14 4.07
N LYS A 68 4.05 -4.69 5.26
CA LYS A 68 3.57 -3.31 5.46
C LYS A 68 4.67 -2.28 5.26
N SER A 69 5.86 -2.54 5.82
CA SER A 69 7.02 -1.65 5.69
C SER A 69 7.53 -1.60 4.27
N ARG A 70 7.68 -2.75 3.61
CA ARG A 70 8.09 -2.83 2.20
C ARG A 70 7.13 -2.07 1.27
N TYR A 71 5.83 -2.21 1.51
CA TYR A 71 4.83 -1.46 0.77
C TYR A 71 4.98 0.06 0.99
N LEU A 72 5.07 0.52 2.24
CA LEU A 72 5.22 1.95 2.55
C LEU A 72 6.54 2.52 2.01
N LEU A 73 7.62 1.75 2.05
CA LEU A 73 8.91 2.10 1.45
C LEU A 73 8.76 2.36 -0.06
N ALA A 74 8.07 1.46 -0.77
CA ALA A 74 7.80 1.63 -2.19
C ALA A 74 6.89 2.82 -2.50
N VAL A 75 5.90 3.11 -1.64
CA VAL A 75 5.06 4.31 -1.75
C VAL A 75 5.93 5.57 -1.65
N CYS A 76 6.90 5.60 -0.73
CA CYS A 76 7.83 6.72 -0.58
C CYS A 76 8.69 6.90 -1.84
N PHE A 77 9.32 5.83 -2.34
CA PHE A 77 10.12 5.87 -3.56
C PHE A 77 9.32 6.35 -4.77
N ARG A 78 8.11 5.83 -4.97
CA ARG A 78 7.22 6.28 -6.04
C ARG A 78 6.89 7.76 -5.93
N ARG A 79 6.66 8.28 -4.72
CA ARG A 79 6.36 9.71 -4.50
C ARG A 79 7.56 10.62 -4.79
N LEU A 80 8.79 10.08 -4.67
CA LEU A 80 10.02 10.75 -5.08
C LEU A 80 10.34 10.58 -6.59
N GLY A 81 9.60 9.74 -7.31
CA GLY A 81 9.88 9.40 -8.71
C GLY A 81 10.99 8.34 -8.88
N GLU A 82 11.41 7.70 -7.79
CA GLU A 82 12.42 6.63 -7.77
C GLU A 82 11.76 5.28 -8.08
N PHE A 83 11.28 5.13 -9.33
CA PHE A 83 10.44 3.99 -9.71
C PHE A 83 11.15 2.64 -9.69
N HIS A 84 12.47 2.64 -9.90
CA HIS A 84 13.27 1.41 -9.82
C HIS A 84 13.34 0.88 -8.38
N ASP A 85 13.62 1.76 -7.42
CA ASP A 85 13.69 1.38 -6.00
C ASP A 85 12.31 0.98 -5.46
N ALA A 86 11.24 1.62 -5.95
CA ALA A 86 9.87 1.19 -5.66
C ALA A 86 9.59 -0.25 -6.16
N GLU A 87 10.04 -0.59 -7.37
CA GLU A 87 9.95 -1.97 -7.89
C GLU A 87 10.75 -2.94 -7.01
N VAL A 88 12.00 -2.60 -6.66
CA VAL A 88 12.87 -3.46 -5.85
C VAL A 88 12.26 -3.71 -4.46
N ALA A 89 11.73 -2.68 -3.81
CA ALA A 89 11.09 -2.81 -2.49
C ALA A 89 9.89 -3.78 -2.51
N LEU A 90 9.14 -3.81 -3.61
CA LEU A 90 7.95 -4.64 -3.79
C LEU A 90 8.22 -6.02 -4.37
N ARG A 91 9.35 -6.21 -5.06
CA ARG A 91 9.62 -7.45 -5.79
C ARG A 91 9.58 -8.64 -4.83
N SER A 92 8.62 -9.53 -5.04
CA SER A 92 8.56 -10.85 -4.39
C SER A 92 8.59 -11.93 -5.47
N ASN A 93 9.04 -13.12 -5.09
CA ASN A 93 9.08 -14.28 -5.97
C ASN A 93 7.67 -14.84 -6.23
N ASP A 94 6.74 -14.64 -5.29
CA ASP A 94 5.37 -15.16 -5.37
C ASP A 94 4.34 -14.04 -5.17
N VAL A 95 3.22 -14.14 -5.90
CA VAL A 95 2.10 -13.19 -5.80
C VAL A 95 1.42 -13.28 -4.42
N GLU A 96 1.46 -14.45 -3.79
CA GLU A 96 0.93 -14.67 -2.43
C GLU A 96 1.74 -13.94 -1.35
N ASP A 97 3.03 -13.70 -1.61
CA ASP A 97 3.93 -12.93 -0.74
C ASP A 97 4.00 -11.44 -1.15
N MET A 98 3.08 -10.99 -2.02
CA MET A 98 3.02 -9.60 -2.44
C MET A 98 2.69 -8.67 -1.25
N PRO A 99 3.54 -7.67 -0.95
CA PRO A 99 3.22 -6.62 0.02
C PRO A 99 1.83 -6.01 -0.19
N MET A 100 0.92 -6.17 0.78
CA MET A 100 -0.45 -5.64 0.72
C MET A 100 -1.32 -6.19 -0.42
N GLY A 101 -1.00 -7.38 -0.95
CA GLY A 101 -1.81 -8.09 -1.94
C GLY A 101 -2.03 -7.28 -3.22
N ALA A 102 -3.29 -7.07 -3.59
CA ALA A 102 -3.66 -6.33 -4.80
C ALA A 102 -3.08 -4.90 -4.83
N ALA A 103 -3.05 -4.19 -3.69
CA ALA A 103 -2.47 -2.85 -3.63
C ALA A 103 -0.97 -2.84 -3.97
N GLY A 104 -0.22 -3.86 -3.52
CA GLY A 104 1.17 -4.05 -3.90
C GLY A 104 1.35 -4.34 -5.39
N LEU A 105 0.53 -5.24 -5.95
CA LEU A 105 0.55 -5.53 -7.39
C LEU A 105 0.32 -4.26 -8.21
N TYR A 106 -0.66 -3.44 -7.84
CA TYR A 106 -0.93 -2.16 -8.50
C TYR A 106 0.26 -1.20 -8.39
N LEU A 107 0.86 -1.06 -7.21
CA LEU A 107 1.98 -0.15 -6.99
C LEU A 107 3.24 -0.58 -7.76
N LEU A 108 3.49 -1.88 -7.83
CA LEU A 108 4.56 -2.48 -8.62
C LEU A 108 4.32 -2.24 -10.12
N ALA A 109 3.10 -2.51 -10.58
CA ALA A 109 2.70 -2.28 -11.97
C ALA A 109 2.85 -0.81 -12.37
N ASP A 110 2.39 0.13 -11.53
CA ASP A 110 2.56 1.56 -11.82
C ASP A 110 4.04 1.94 -11.88
N SER A 111 4.86 1.46 -10.94
CA SER A 111 6.30 1.73 -10.94
C SER A 111 6.99 1.20 -12.21
N ILE A 112 6.62 -0.01 -12.67
CA ILE A 112 7.12 -0.61 -13.93
C ILE A 112 6.61 0.18 -15.15
N LYS A 113 5.36 0.64 -15.13
CA LYS A 113 4.77 1.47 -16.20
C LYS A 113 5.55 2.78 -16.35
N GLN A 114 5.89 3.45 -15.25
CA GLN A 114 6.66 4.71 -15.27
C GLN A 114 8.09 4.52 -15.81
N GLN A 115 8.64 3.31 -15.71
CA GLN A 115 9.91 2.93 -16.37
C GLN A 115 9.76 2.60 -17.87
N GLY A 116 8.56 2.72 -18.45
CA GLY A 116 8.29 2.46 -19.87
C GLY A 116 7.95 1.00 -20.23
N ARG A 117 7.97 0.08 -19.26
CA ARG A 117 7.65 -1.36 -19.43
C ARG A 117 6.15 -1.63 -19.41
N LYS A 118 5.39 -0.93 -20.27
CA LYS A 118 3.91 -0.91 -20.26
C LYS A 118 3.24 -2.29 -20.35
N GLN A 119 3.74 -3.16 -21.22
CA GLN A 119 3.16 -4.50 -21.42
C GLN A 119 3.32 -5.42 -20.20
N GLU A 120 4.40 -5.23 -19.44
CA GLU A 120 4.62 -5.98 -18.20
C GLU A 120 3.74 -5.45 -17.07
N ALA A 121 3.65 -4.11 -16.95
CA ALA A 121 2.76 -3.46 -16.01
C ALA A 121 1.30 -3.90 -16.21
N LEU A 122 0.84 -3.99 -17.47
CA LEU A 122 -0.53 -4.41 -17.77
C LEU A 122 -0.86 -5.79 -17.22
N LYS A 123 0.04 -6.77 -17.35
CA LYS A 123 -0.14 -8.11 -16.78
C LYS A 123 -0.27 -8.07 -15.25
N LEU A 124 0.45 -7.17 -14.60
CA LEU A 124 0.36 -7.00 -13.15
C LEU A 124 -0.92 -6.28 -12.73
N PHE A 125 -1.40 -5.30 -13.50
CA PHE A 125 -2.70 -4.68 -13.28
C PHE A 125 -3.85 -5.69 -13.44
N GLU A 126 -3.78 -6.57 -14.44
CA GLU A 126 -4.73 -7.69 -14.61
C GLU A 126 -4.78 -8.58 -13.36
N LYS A 127 -3.62 -9.02 -12.86
CA LYS A 127 -3.54 -9.78 -11.59
C LYS A 127 -4.10 -9.01 -10.40
N ALA A 128 -3.86 -7.70 -10.36
CA ALA A 128 -4.36 -6.84 -9.28
C ALA A 128 -5.90 -6.75 -9.29
N VAL A 129 -6.50 -6.69 -10.48
CA VAL A 129 -7.96 -6.74 -10.69
C VAL A 129 -8.52 -8.12 -10.34
N GLU A 130 -7.86 -9.20 -10.73
CA GLU A 130 -8.26 -10.57 -10.35
C GLU A 130 -8.26 -10.75 -8.82
N ALA A 131 -7.22 -10.24 -8.15
CA ALA A 131 -7.09 -10.31 -6.70
C ALA A 131 -8.07 -9.39 -5.95
N SER A 132 -8.34 -8.20 -6.49
CA SER A 132 -9.30 -7.24 -5.91
C SER A 132 -10.11 -6.56 -7.01
N PRO A 133 -11.27 -7.15 -7.39
CA PRO A 133 -12.12 -6.63 -8.46
C PRO A 133 -12.63 -5.20 -8.26
N LEU A 134 -12.72 -4.75 -7.01
CA LEU A 134 -13.18 -3.40 -6.65
C LEU A 134 -12.05 -2.36 -6.65
N MET A 135 -10.83 -2.72 -7.06
CA MET A 135 -9.74 -1.76 -7.14
C MET A 135 -9.83 -0.93 -8.42
N TRP A 136 -10.54 0.18 -8.33
CA TRP A 136 -10.78 1.11 -9.43
C TRP A 136 -9.50 1.56 -10.15
N SER A 137 -8.43 1.81 -9.39
CA SER A 137 -7.17 2.29 -9.95
C SER A 137 -6.52 1.31 -10.92
N ALA A 138 -6.51 0.01 -10.60
CA ALA A 138 -6.00 -1.01 -11.52
C ALA A 138 -6.96 -1.25 -12.68
N PHE A 139 -8.27 -1.19 -12.44
CA PHE A 139 -9.26 -1.31 -13.50
C PHE A 139 -9.06 -0.26 -14.59
N MET A 140 -8.89 1.01 -14.22
CA MET A 140 -8.73 2.10 -15.18
C MET A 140 -7.54 1.88 -16.12
N GLU A 141 -6.43 1.40 -15.59
CA GLU A 141 -5.21 1.11 -16.36
C GLU A 141 -5.44 0.02 -17.41
N VAL A 142 -6.20 -1.03 -17.05
CA VAL A 142 -6.48 -2.12 -17.98
C VAL A 142 -7.56 -1.74 -19.00
N ALA A 143 -8.56 -0.95 -18.60
CA ALA A 143 -9.62 -0.48 -19.48
C ALA A 143 -9.11 0.48 -20.57
N GLU A 144 -8.10 1.29 -20.24
CA GLU A 144 -7.47 2.22 -21.19
C GLU A 144 -6.78 1.50 -22.36
N ASP A 145 -6.31 0.25 -22.17
CA ASP A 145 -5.82 -0.56 -23.27
C ASP A 145 -6.98 -1.13 -24.11
N LYS A 146 -7.29 -0.42 -25.19
CA LYS A 146 -8.34 -0.74 -26.18
C LYS A 146 -8.27 -2.16 -26.74
N SER A 147 -7.10 -2.80 -26.71
CA SER A 147 -6.92 -4.16 -27.24
C SER A 147 -7.46 -5.24 -26.30
N ARG A 148 -7.67 -4.89 -25.01
CA ARG A 148 -8.07 -5.83 -23.96
C ARG A 148 -9.30 -5.40 -23.17
N SER A 149 -9.85 -4.21 -23.42
CA SER A 149 -11.03 -3.68 -22.73
C SER A 149 -12.22 -4.65 -22.71
N SER A 150 -12.47 -5.41 -23.79
CA SER A 150 -13.65 -6.31 -23.88
C SER A 150 -13.57 -7.54 -22.97
N VAL A 151 -12.39 -8.16 -22.83
CA VAL A 151 -12.17 -9.33 -21.96
C VAL A 151 -12.19 -8.91 -20.49
N VAL A 152 -11.65 -7.73 -20.21
CA VAL A 152 -11.49 -7.19 -18.86
C VAL A 152 -12.85 -6.74 -18.31
N ILE A 153 -13.69 -6.09 -19.12
CA ILE A 153 -15.07 -5.76 -18.77
C ILE A 153 -15.88 -7.02 -18.44
N ALA A 154 -15.68 -8.11 -19.18
CA ALA A 154 -16.35 -9.39 -18.92
C ALA A 154 -15.92 -9.98 -17.56
N ASN A 155 -14.61 -10.04 -17.30
CA ASN A 155 -14.06 -10.55 -16.05
C ASN A 155 -14.49 -9.70 -14.84
N LEU A 156 -14.60 -8.39 -15.00
CA LEU A 156 -15.03 -7.48 -13.94
C LEU A 156 -16.51 -7.56 -13.64
N ARG A 157 -17.34 -7.73 -14.67
CA ARG A 157 -18.77 -7.96 -14.47
C ARG A 157 -18.97 -9.23 -13.65
N GLU A 158 -18.28 -10.30 -14.02
CA GLU A 158 -18.33 -11.57 -13.30
C GLU A 158 -17.82 -11.43 -11.87
N ALA A 159 -16.72 -10.70 -11.67
CA ALA A 159 -16.13 -10.50 -10.37
C ALA A 159 -16.98 -9.59 -9.45
N ALA A 160 -17.63 -8.57 -9.99
CA ALA A 160 -18.61 -7.73 -9.28
C ALA A 160 -19.87 -8.53 -8.92
N GLU A 161 -20.36 -9.40 -9.81
CA GLU A 161 -21.48 -10.30 -9.54
C GLU A 161 -21.13 -11.28 -8.40
N ARG A 162 -19.92 -11.86 -8.40
CA ARG A 162 -19.42 -12.72 -7.31
C ARG A 162 -19.29 -11.98 -5.98
N ALA A 163 -18.72 -10.77 -5.98
CA ALA A 163 -18.61 -9.95 -4.78
C ALA A 163 -20.00 -9.59 -4.21
N SER A 164 -20.97 -9.28 -5.07
CA SER A 164 -22.36 -9.02 -4.68
C SER A 164 -23.06 -10.28 -4.12
N ALA A 165 -22.78 -11.45 -4.69
CA ALA A 165 -23.30 -12.73 -4.19
C ALA A 165 -22.71 -13.09 -2.81
N ALA A 166 -21.40 -12.91 -2.62
CA ALA A 166 -20.73 -13.14 -1.35
C ALA A 166 -21.24 -12.21 -0.23
N ALA A 167 -21.48 -10.93 -0.53
CA ALA A 167 -22.05 -9.97 0.41
C ALA A 167 -23.48 -10.36 0.87
N ARG A 168 -24.29 -10.92 -0.04
CA ARG A 168 -25.64 -11.42 0.30
C ARG A 168 -25.60 -12.67 1.16
N ALA A 169 -24.67 -13.59 0.89
CA ALA A 169 -24.50 -14.82 1.66
C ALA A 169 -24.01 -14.54 3.10
N ALA A 170 -23.18 -13.53 3.31
CA ALA A 170 -22.72 -13.13 4.64
C ALA A 170 -23.80 -12.39 5.48
N ALA A 171 -24.90 -11.97 4.85
CA ALA A 171 -26.01 -11.27 5.50
C ALA A 171 -27.21 -12.18 5.81
N ALA A 172 -27.11 -13.48 5.52
CA ALA A 172 -28.11 -14.52 5.76
C ALA A 172 -27.66 -15.47 6.87
#